data_AF-A0A973RVN9-F1
#
_entry.id   AF-A0A973RVN9-F1
#
_cell.length_a   1.000
_cell.length_b   1.000
_cell.length_c   1.000
_cell.angle_alpha   90.00
_cell.angle_beta   90.00
_cell.angle_gamma   90.00
#
_symmetry.space_group_name_H-M   'P 1'
#
loop_
_entity.id
_entity.type
_entity.pdbx_description
1 polymer ?
#
loop_
_entity_poly.entity_id
_entity_poly.type
_entity_poly.pdbx_seq_one_letter_code
_entity_poly.pdbx_strand_id
1 'polypeptide(L)'
;MSGLLVREMTLAGCERVAEIRVGGWQTAYRGIVPQSYLDMMSVPENTEHQRTRFLQTTPACWTLLRQSTRRCAAAGHGRMPEVRYVRELAG
;
A
#
# COMPACT_ATOMS: atom_id res chain seq x y z
N MET A 1 9.97 -20.71 -4.49
CA MET A 1 8.80 -19.81 -4.67
C MET A 1 8.92 -18.68 -3.66
N SER A 2 8.88 -17.42 -4.09
CA SER A 2 8.87 -16.28 -3.15
C SER A 2 7.49 -16.20 -2.50
N GLY A 3 7.43 -16.30 -1.16
CA GLY A 3 6.19 -16.25 -0.40
C GLY A 3 5.47 -14.90 -0.49
N LEU A 4 4.15 -14.91 -0.29
CA LEU A 4 3.35 -13.71 -0.08
C LEU A 4 3.49 -13.30 1.39
N LEU A 5 3.93 -12.06 1.62
CA LEU A 5 3.92 -11.46 2.95
C LEU A 5 2.80 -10.43 3.03
N VAL A 6 2.01 -10.56 4.08
CA VAL A 6 0.96 -9.61 4.48
C VAL A 6 1.38 -9.03 5.81
N ARG A 7 1.34 -7.70 5.92
CA ARG A 7 1.70 -6.97 7.14
C ARG A 7 0.83 -5.74 7.30
N GLU A 8 0.82 -5.18 8.50
CA GLU A 8 0.26 -3.85 8.74
C GLU A 8 1.00 -2.80 7.92
N MET A 9 0.24 -1.82 7.43
CA MET A 9 0.79 -0.69 6.70
C MET A 9 1.50 0.25 7.68
N THR A 10 2.67 0.75 7.29
CA THR A 10 3.36 1.82 8.02
C THR A 10 3.22 3.13 7.24
N LEU A 11 3.51 4.27 7.86
CA LEU A 11 3.51 5.58 7.18
C LEU A 11 4.42 5.59 5.93
N ALA A 12 5.54 4.88 5.98
CA ALA A 12 6.45 4.70 4.83
C ALA A 12 5.83 3.86 3.69
N GLY A 13 4.77 3.10 3.97
CA GLY A 13 4.03 2.32 2.98
C GLY A 13 2.97 3.11 2.20
N CYS A 14 2.61 4.33 2.64
CA CYS A 14 1.54 5.12 2.03
C CYS A 14 1.79 5.41 0.55
N GLU A 15 3.02 5.75 0.18
CA GLU A 15 3.40 6.03 -1.21
C GLU A 15 3.21 4.78 -2.09
N ARG A 16 3.70 3.63 -1.61
CA ARG A 16 3.57 2.37 -2.35
C ARG A 16 2.13 1.94 -2.56
N VAL A 17 1.27 2.18 -1.57
CA VAL A 17 -0.17 1.92 -1.68
C VAL A 17 -0.82 2.90 -2.67
N ALA A 18 -0.39 4.17 -2.66
CA ALA A 18 -0.86 5.16 -3.60
C ALA A 18 -0.53 4.79 -5.05
N GLU A 19 0.69 4.32 -5.32
CA GLU A 19 1.10 3.80 -6.64
C GLU A 19 0.19 2.65 -7.11
N ILE A 20 -0.02 1.65 -6.25
CA ILE A 20 -0.84 0.48 -6.57
C ILE A 20 -2.27 0.92 -6.87
N ARG A 21 -2.81 1.85 -6.07
CA ARG A 21 -4.17 2.35 -6.27
C ARG A 21 -4.29 3.12 -7.58
N VAL A 22 -3.41 4.09 -7.85
CA VAL A 22 -3.46 4.92 -9.06
C VAL A 22 -3.32 4.06 -10.31
N GLY A 23 -2.27 3.23 -10.39
CA GLY A 23 -2.05 2.37 -11.55
C GLY A 23 -3.14 1.31 -11.71
N GLY A 24 -3.63 0.76 -10.60
CA GLY A 24 -4.75 -0.19 -10.60
C GLY A 24 -6.03 0.44 -11.16
N TRP A 25 -6.35 1.67 -10.74
CA TRP A 25 -7.53 2.39 -11.22
C TRP A 25 -7.43 2.76 -12.70
N GLN A 26 -6.31 3.36 -13.11
CA GLN A 26 -6.07 3.74 -14.51
C GLN A 26 -6.16 2.56 -15.47
N THR A 27 -5.84 1.36 -14.99
CA THR A 27 -5.90 0.12 -15.77
C THR A 27 -7.30 -0.49 -15.74
N ALA A 28 -7.86 -0.72 -14.54
CA ALA A 28 -9.09 -1.50 -14.36
C ALA A 28 -10.35 -0.75 -14.83
N TYR A 29 -10.35 0.59 -14.75
CA TYR A 29 -11.52 1.41 -15.07
C TYR A 29 -11.45 2.11 -16.42
N ARG A 30 -10.44 1.80 -17.24
CA ARG A 30 -10.35 2.33 -18.60
C ARG A 30 -11.59 1.94 -19.41
N GLY A 31 -12.22 2.93 -20.05
CA GLY A 31 -13.46 2.73 -20.81
C GLY A 31 -14.74 2.69 -19.97
N ILE A 32 -14.63 2.78 -18.64
CA ILE A 32 -15.77 2.88 -17.72
C ILE A 32 -15.82 4.29 -17.11
N VAL A 33 -14.68 4.78 -16.61
CA VAL A 33 -14.52 6.12 -16.06
C VAL A 33 -13.90 7.04 -17.11
N PRO A 34 -14.27 8.34 -17.19
CA PRO A 34 -13.65 9.28 -18.12
C PRO A 34 -12.13 9.27 -18.05
N GLN A 35 -11.47 9.20 -19.21
CA GLN A 35 -10.02 9.08 -19.28
C GLN A 35 -9.30 10.28 -18.64
N SER A 36 -9.84 11.49 -18.80
CA SER A 36 -9.31 12.71 -18.17
C SER A 36 -9.26 12.61 -16.65
N TYR A 37 -10.25 11.98 -16.01
CA TYR A 37 -10.22 11.75 -14.57
C TYR A 37 -9.12 10.77 -14.18
N LEU A 38 -8.98 9.67 -14.93
CA LEU A 38 -7.92 8.67 -14.70
C LEU A 38 -6.52 9.27 -14.90
N ASP A 39 -6.35 10.15 -15.89
CA ASP A 39 -5.08 10.81 -16.19
C ASP A 39 -4.70 11.86 -15.14
N MET A 40 -5.69 12.51 -14.51
CA MET A 40 -5.47 13.45 -13.40
C MET A 40 -5.15 12.77 -12.07
N MET A 41 -5.31 11.45 -11.96
CA MET A 41 -4.97 10.76 -10.71
C MET A 41 -3.47 10.88 -10.39
N SER A 42 -3.17 11.44 -9.22
CA SER A 42 -1.80 11.76 -8.80
C SER A 42 -1.33 10.85 -7.67
N VAL A 43 -0.16 10.21 -7.83
CA VAL A 43 0.47 9.41 -6.77
C VAL A 43 0.87 10.28 -5.56
N PRO A 44 1.51 11.46 -5.72
CA PRO A 44 1.82 12.33 -4.60
C PRO A 44 0.59 12.78 -3.79
N GLU A 45 -0.45 13.27 -4.45
CA GLU A 45 -1.68 13.71 -3.75
C GLU A 45 -2.35 12.54 -3.03
N ASN A 46 -2.38 11.38 -3.68
CA ASN A 46 -2.95 10.19 -3.10
C ASN A 46 -2.12 9.67 -1.92
N THR A 47 -0.79 9.85 -1.95
CA THR A 47 0.11 9.53 -0.83
C THR A 47 -0.25 10.37 0.38
N GLU A 48 -0.41 11.68 0.21
CA GLU A 48 -0.80 12.58 1.31
C GLU A 48 -2.16 12.20 1.88
N HIS A 49 -3.16 11.93 1.04
CA HIS A 49 -4.45 11.44 1.52
C HIS A 49 -4.33 10.15 2.35
N GLN A 50 -3.47 9.22 1.93
CA GLN A 50 -3.22 8.00 2.70
C GLN A 50 -2.47 8.26 4.00
N ARG A 51 -1.54 9.22 4.04
CA ARG A 51 -0.86 9.66 5.27
C ARG A 51 -1.85 10.28 6.25
N THR A 52 -2.70 11.20 5.78
CA THR A 52 -3.74 11.81 6.60
C THR A 52 -4.68 10.76 7.18
N ARG A 53 -5.18 9.83 6.36
CA ARG A 53 -6.02 8.72 6.85
C ARG A 53 -5.28 7.85 7.85
N PHE A 54 -4.04 7.47 7.58
CA PHE A 54 -3.23 6.66 8.49
C PHE A 54 -3.05 7.33 9.85
N LEU A 55 -2.85 8.65 9.89
CA LEU A 55 -2.68 9.42 11.13
C LEU A 55 -4.02 9.67 11.87
N GLN A 56 -5.14 9.67 11.15
CA GLN A 56 -6.47 9.90 11.71
C GLN A 56 -7.18 8.62 12.19
N THR A 57 -6.74 7.44 11.75
CA THR A 57 -7.39 6.16 12.10
C THR A 57 -6.59 5.42 13.18
N THR A 58 -7.26 4.97 14.25
CA THR A 58 -6.74 3.92 15.17
C THR A 58 -6.61 2.58 14.39
N PRO A 59 -5.84 1.56 14.85
CA PRO A 59 -5.10 0.58 14.03
C PRO A 59 -5.92 -0.46 13.22
N ALA A 60 -7.18 -0.18 12.88
CA ALA A 60 -8.05 -1.09 12.14
C ALA A 60 -7.96 -0.98 10.60
N CYS A 61 -7.19 -0.03 10.04
CA CYS A 61 -6.98 0.03 8.58
C CYS A 61 -5.81 -0.88 8.16
N TRP A 62 -6.07 -2.19 8.07
CA TRP A 62 -5.16 -3.13 7.45
C TRP A 62 -5.12 -2.93 5.94
N THR A 63 -4.13 -2.19 5.43
CA THR A 63 -3.83 -2.22 3.99
C THR A 63 -2.90 -3.39 3.70
N LEU A 64 -3.45 -4.43 3.04
CA LEU A 64 -2.71 -5.62 2.63
C LEU A 64 -1.75 -5.26 1.49
N LEU A 65 -0.48 -5.04 1.79
CA LEU A 65 0.54 -4.84 0.77
C LEU A 65 1.17 -6.18 0.38
N ARG A 66 1.00 -6.61 -0.87
CA ARG A 66 1.80 -7.72 -1.42
C ARG A 66 3.26 -7.28 -1.58
N GLN A 67 4.10 -7.67 -0.63
CA GLN A 67 5.54 -7.43 -0.73
C GLN A 67 6.20 -8.54 -1.55
N SER A 68 6.82 -8.18 -2.67
CA SER A 68 7.66 -9.08 -3.47
C SER A 68 9.13 -8.84 -3.09
N THR A 69 9.82 -9.87 -2.60
CA THR A 69 11.24 -9.80 -2.24
C THR A 69 12.13 -9.34 -3.40
N ARG A 70 11.75 -9.63 -4.66
CA ARG A 70 12.48 -9.16 -5.86
C ARG A 70 12.47 -7.64 -6.03
N ARG A 71 11.38 -6.95 -5.67
CA ARG A 71 11.28 -5.48 -5.83
C ARG A 71 11.85 -4.72 -4.64
N CYS A 72 11.86 -5.29 -3.43
CA CYS A 72 12.46 -4.64 -2.26
C CYS A 72 13.99 -4.54 -2.35
N ALA A 73 14.64 -5.56 -2.90
CA ALA A 73 16.07 -5.53 -3.17
C ALA A 73 16.44 -4.42 -4.17
N ALA A 74 15.61 -4.18 -5.19
CA ALA A 74 15.83 -3.12 -6.18
C ALA A 74 15.62 -1.69 -5.62
N ALA A 75 14.88 -1.54 -4.52
CA ALA A 75 14.63 -0.25 -3.86
C ALA A 75 15.54 0.00 -2.63
N GLY A 76 16.58 -0.81 -2.43
CA GLY A 76 17.55 -0.61 -1.34
C GLY A 76 17.08 -1.01 0.08
N HIS A 77 15.89 -1.61 0.23
CA HIS A 77 15.40 -2.05 1.54
C HIS A 77 15.84 -3.48 1.84
N GLY A 78 17.07 -3.63 2.35
CA GLY A 78 17.78 -4.91 2.49
C GLY A 78 17.25 -5.88 3.54
N ARG A 79 16.46 -5.44 4.53
CA ARG A 79 15.89 -6.35 5.54
C ARG A 79 14.78 -5.62 6.30
N MET A 80 13.55 -6.12 6.25
CA MET A 80 12.55 -5.75 7.26
C MET A 80 12.72 -6.68 8.46
N PRO A 81 12.61 -6.17 9.70
CA PRO A 81 12.63 -7.01 10.88
C PRO A 81 11.44 -7.98 10.86
N GLU A 82 11.67 -9.17 11.41
CA GLU A 82 10.73 -10.27 11.51
C GLU A 82 9.46 -9.82 12.26
N VAL A 83 8.32 -9.84 11.58
CA VAL A 83 7.02 -9.55 12.19
C VAL A 83 6.65 -10.75 13.06
N ARG A 84 6.80 -10.64 14.38
CA ARG A 84 6.16 -11.57 15.31
C ARG A 84 4.65 -11.40 15.19
N TYR A 85 3.98 -12.50 14.88
CA TYR A 85 2.53 -12.62 14.95
C TYR A 85 2.11 -12.44 16.41
N VAL A 86 1.52 -11.29 16.76
CA VAL A 86 0.87 -11.12 18.08
C VAL A 86 -0.51 -11.75 17.97
N ARG A 87 -0.64 -12.96 18.49
CA ARG A 87 -1.93 -13.58 18.79
C ARG A 87 -2.29 -13.16 20.21
N GLU A 88 -3.12 -12.13 20.37
CA GLU A 88 -3.84 -11.93 21.63
C GLU A 88 -5.12 -11.11 21.39
N LEU A 89 -6.20 -11.84 21.11
CA LEU A 89 -7.58 -11.42 21.34
C LEU A 89 -8.25 -12.58 22.08
N ALA A 90 -8.26 -12.50 23.42
CA ALA A 90 -9.32 -12.97 24.32
C ALA A 90 -8.79 -12.94 25.76
N GLY A 91 -9.24 -11.94 26.52
CA GLY A 91 -9.15 -11.83 27.96
C GLY A 91 -10.17 -10.81 28.40
#